data_AF-A0A2D4GLI5-F1
#
_entry.id   AF-A0A2D4GLI5-F1
#
_cell.length_a   1.000
_cell.length_b   1.000
_cell.length_c   1.000
_cell.angle_alpha   90.00
_cell.angle_beta   90.00
_cell.angle_gamma   90.00
#
_symmetry.space_group_name_H-M   'P 1'
#
loop_
_entity.id
_entity.type
_entity.pdbx_description
1 polymer ?
#
loop_
_entity_poly.entity_id
_entity_poly.type
_entity_poly.pdbx_seq_one_letter_code
_entity_poly.pdbx_strand_id
1 'polypeptide(L)'
;MLPAYIAIDQAVRRLEKKEMSETFDLWQIKLVLEFFNSRSHQERIRKNPHAGLFMNSEFLPVMKCSIDNTLDQWLQAGGDICLHSYLSGQLIDESQLSMLACFLIYHSVPIPGQLLAGGLEGSTSFSELLLKFKPLKMPVRALLRLAPLLL
;
A
#
# COMPACT_ATOMS: atom_id res chain seq x y z
N MET A 1 6.72 10.05 -21.82
CA MET A 1 6.34 9.71 -20.43
C MET A 1 6.73 10.74 -19.39
N LEU A 2 7.47 11.83 -19.71
CA LEU A 2 7.86 12.85 -18.74
C LEU A 2 6.72 13.37 -17.82
N PRO A 3 5.48 13.61 -18.31
CA PRO A 3 4.39 14.03 -17.43
C PRO A 3 4.04 13.00 -16.34
N ALA A 4 4.16 11.70 -16.62
CA ALA A 4 3.90 10.65 -15.64
C ALA A 4 4.97 10.60 -14.54
N TYR A 5 6.24 10.78 -14.90
CA TYR A 5 7.34 10.89 -13.93
C TYR A 5 7.13 12.05 -12.98
N ILE A 6 6.81 13.22 -13.53
CA ILE A 6 6.56 14.43 -12.75
C ILE A 6 5.35 14.24 -11.84
N ALA A 7 4.26 13.65 -12.35
CA ALA A 7 3.07 13.39 -11.54
C ALA A 7 3.35 12.44 -10.37
N ILE A 8 4.12 11.36 -10.60
CA ILE A 8 4.51 10.41 -9.56
C ILE A 8 5.39 11.10 -8.51
N ASP A 9 6.45 11.81 -8.93
CA ASP A 9 7.35 12.51 -8.00
C ASP A 9 6.59 13.56 -7.16
N GLN A 10 5.72 14.35 -7.79
CA GLN A 10 4.90 15.34 -7.08
C GLN A 10 3.92 14.71 -6.10
N ALA A 11 3.30 13.58 -6.45
CA ALA A 11 2.39 12.87 -5.55
C ALA A 11 3.15 12.28 -4.36
N VAL A 12 4.34 11.71 -4.57
CA VAL A 12 5.21 11.20 -3.50
C VAL A 12 5.64 12.34 -2.57
N ARG A 13 6.10 13.48 -3.10
CA ARG A 13 6.47 14.65 -2.29
C ARG A 13 5.30 15.21 -1.48
N ARG A 14 4.09 15.21 -2.04
CA ARG A 14 2.86 15.63 -1.32
C ARG A 14 2.55 14.66 -0.17
N LEU A 15 2.72 13.36 -0.39
CA LEU A 15 2.57 12.35 0.66
C LEU A 15 3.62 12.50 1.76
N GLU A 16 4.89 12.72 1.40
CA GLU A 16 6.00 12.94 2.35
C GLU A 16 5.74 14.13 3.28
N LYS A 17 5.09 15.18 2.76
CA LYS A 17 4.67 16.36 3.54
C LYS A 17 3.36 16.16 4.31
N LYS A 18 2.68 15.02 4.15
CA LYS A 18 1.35 14.73 4.70
C LYS A 18 0.27 15.71 4.22
N GLU A 19 0.43 16.26 3.02
CA GLU A 19 -0.46 17.26 2.41
C GLU A 19 -1.46 16.62 1.43
N MET A 20 -1.52 15.28 1.37
CA MET A 20 -2.35 14.56 0.42
C MET A 20 -3.79 14.45 0.92
N SER A 21 -4.70 15.29 0.39
CA SER A 21 -6.14 15.25 0.70
C SER A 21 -6.92 14.21 -0.13
N GLU A 22 -6.47 13.97 -1.36
CA GLU A 22 -7.08 13.03 -2.30
C GLU A 22 -6.13 11.88 -2.63
N THR A 23 -6.68 10.69 -2.80
CA THR A 23 -5.91 9.44 -2.96
C THR A 23 -5.84 8.95 -4.40
N PHE A 24 -6.40 9.71 -5.34
CA PHE A 24 -6.41 9.36 -6.76
C PHE A 24 -4.99 9.17 -7.33
N ASP A 25 -4.10 10.12 -7.06
CA ASP A 25 -2.71 10.04 -7.53
C ASP A 25 -1.99 8.80 -6.96
N LEU A 26 -2.26 8.46 -5.70
CA LEU A 26 -1.68 7.28 -5.04
C LEU A 26 -2.21 5.97 -5.66
N TRP A 27 -3.49 5.93 -6.05
CA TRP A 27 -4.07 4.83 -6.82
C TRP A 27 -3.37 4.65 -8.16
N GLN A 28 -3.10 5.74 -8.89
CA GLN A 28 -2.37 5.67 -10.17
C GLN A 28 -0.95 5.13 -9.96
N ILE A 29 -0.24 5.61 -8.94
CA ILE A 29 1.11 5.09 -8.61
C ILE A 29 1.05 3.60 -8.29
N LYS A 30 0.10 3.17 -7.46
CA LYS A 30 -0.08 1.77 -7.11
C LYS A 30 -0.31 0.89 -8.34
N LEU A 31 -1.19 1.31 -9.25
CA LEU A 31 -1.46 0.58 -10.50
C LEU A 31 -0.21 0.47 -11.38
N VAL A 32 0.57 1.55 -11.48
CA VAL A 32 1.87 1.53 -12.18
C VAL A 32 2.80 0.51 -11.53
N LEU A 33 2.96 0.54 -10.20
CA LEU A 33 3.80 -0.43 -9.49
C LEU A 33 3.32 -1.87 -9.68
N GLU A 34 2.02 -2.14 -9.62
CA GLU A 34 1.45 -3.47 -9.83
C GLU A 34 1.65 -3.95 -11.27
N PHE A 35 1.49 -3.07 -12.26
CA PHE A 35 1.73 -3.38 -13.66
C PHE A 35 3.17 -3.82 -13.91
N PHE A 36 4.16 -3.07 -13.41
CA PHE A 36 5.58 -3.39 -13.57
C PHE A 36 6.00 -4.65 -12.80
N ASN A 37 5.32 -4.98 -11.69
CA ASN A 37 5.54 -6.21 -10.94
C ASN A 37 4.74 -7.43 -11.47
N SER A 38 3.91 -7.24 -12.50
CA SER A 38 3.08 -8.32 -13.04
C SER A 38 3.92 -9.38 -13.77
N ARG A 39 3.52 -10.65 -13.63
CA ARG A 39 4.17 -11.78 -14.34
C ARG A 39 4.15 -11.58 -15.85
N SER A 40 3.06 -11.07 -16.41
CA SER A 40 2.93 -10.80 -17.84
C SER A 40 3.93 -9.76 -18.34
N HIS A 41 4.21 -8.73 -17.55
CA HIS A 41 5.20 -7.71 -17.92
C HIS A 41 6.63 -8.27 -17.82
N GLN A 42 6.93 -8.98 -16.73
CA GLN A 42 8.22 -9.64 -16.55
C GLN A 42 8.50 -10.67 -17.66
N GLU A 43 7.48 -11.41 -18.09
CA GLU A 43 7.61 -12.39 -19.17
C GLU A 43 7.82 -11.71 -20.54
N ARG A 44 7.19 -10.56 -20.80
CA ARG A 44 7.44 -9.77 -22.02
C ARG A 44 8.87 -9.23 -22.06
N ILE A 45 9.38 -8.69 -20.94
CA ILE A 45 10.78 -8.24 -20.85
C ILE A 45 11.74 -9.41 -21.08
N ARG A 46 11.47 -10.58 -20.49
CA ARG A 46 12.29 -11.78 -20.71
C ARG A 46 12.31 -12.23 -22.18
N LYS A 47 11.16 -12.15 -22.87
CA LYS A 47 11.03 -12.53 -24.28
C LYS A 47 11.63 -11.49 -25.24
N ASN A 48 11.64 -10.22 -24.85
CA ASN A 48 12.25 -9.15 -25.65
C ASN A 48 12.92 -8.10 -24.75
N PRO A 49 14.19 -8.32 -24.36
CA PRO A 49 14.95 -7.40 -23.50
C PRO A 49 15.18 -6.02 -24.14
N HIS A 50 15.06 -5.91 -25.47
CA HIS A 50 15.25 -4.68 -26.24
C HIS A 50 13.93 -3.94 -26.53
N ALA A 51 12.77 -4.52 -26.17
CA ALA A 51 11.52 -3.77 -26.13
C ALA A 51 11.65 -2.75 -24.98
N GLY A 52 11.98 -1.51 -25.34
CA GLY A 52 12.31 -0.44 -24.40
C GLY A 52 11.38 -0.40 -23.18
N LEU A 53 11.98 -0.23 -22.00
CA LEU A 53 11.22 -0.06 -20.77
C LEU A 53 10.36 1.19 -20.90
N PHE A 54 9.06 1.07 -20.61
CA PHE A 54 8.16 2.22 -20.59
C PHE A 54 8.60 3.28 -19.57
N MET A 55 9.30 2.86 -18.52
CA MET A 55 9.93 3.70 -17.50
C MET A 55 11.31 3.15 -17.08
N ASN A 56 12.29 4.02 -16.85
CA ASN A 56 13.58 3.78 -16.20
C ASN A 56 13.47 2.77 -15.03
N SER A 57 14.38 1.80 -15.01
CA SER A 57 14.38 0.68 -14.07
C SER A 57 14.53 1.10 -12.59
N GLU A 58 15.19 2.22 -12.31
CA GLU A 58 15.50 2.63 -10.93
C GLU A 58 14.51 3.62 -10.32
N PHE A 59 13.75 4.34 -11.15
CA PHE A 59 12.84 5.38 -10.66
C PHE A 59 11.69 4.81 -9.81
N LEU A 60 11.02 3.77 -10.30
CA LEU A 60 9.88 3.17 -9.61
C LEU A 60 10.25 2.54 -8.25
N PRO A 61 11.36 1.79 -8.13
CA PRO A 61 11.85 1.35 -6.83
C PRO A 61 12.09 2.49 -5.84
N VAL A 62 12.69 3.61 -6.26
CA VAL A 62 12.92 4.77 -5.40
C VAL A 62 11.60 5.37 -4.92
N MET A 63 10.65 5.61 -5.83
CA MET A 63 9.33 6.15 -5.48
C MET A 63 8.56 5.23 -4.53
N LYS A 64 8.61 3.91 -4.78
CA LYS A 64 8.01 2.89 -3.89
C LYS A 64 8.62 2.96 -2.49
N CYS A 65 9.95 3.03 -2.38
CA CYS A 65 10.63 3.11 -1.09
C CYS A 65 10.29 4.40 -0.34
N SER A 66 10.20 5.55 -1.02
CA SER A 66 9.73 6.80 -0.40
C SER A 66 8.32 6.63 0.20
N ILE A 67 7.37 6.09 -0.56
CA ILE A 67 6.00 5.85 -0.08
C ILE A 67 6.01 4.88 1.12
N ASP A 68 6.71 3.74 0.99
CA ASP A 68 6.82 2.75 2.06
C ASP A 68 7.37 3.41 3.34
N ASN A 69 8.45 4.20 3.24
CA ASN A 69 9.08 4.88 4.37
C ASN A 69 8.16 5.92 5.01
N THR A 70 7.46 6.75 4.22
CA THR A 70 6.54 7.76 4.75
C THR A 70 5.37 7.11 5.50
N LEU A 71 4.80 6.04 4.96
CA LEU A 71 3.70 5.32 5.60
C LEU A 71 4.16 4.58 6.86
N ASP A 72 5.37 4.00 6.85
CA ASP A 72 5.96 3.35 8.03
C ASP A 72 6.25 4.36 9.15
N GLN A 73 6.77 5.55 8.79
CA GLN A 73 6.98 6.64 9.76
C GLN A 73 5.65 7.16 10.33
N TRP A 74 4.61 7.27 9.50
CA TRP A 74 3.27 7.62 9.98
C TRP A 74 2.72 6.57 10.93
N LEU A 75 2.87 5.29 10.61
CA LEU A 75 2.43 4.18 11.45
C LEU A 75 3.13 4.22 12.82
N GLN A 76 4.45 4.45 12.85
CA GLN A 76 5.24 4.54 14.08
C GLN A 76 4.96 5.81 14.90
N ALA A 77 4.48 6.88 14.27
CA ALA A 77 4.19 8.16 14.92
C ALA A 77 2.78 8.22 15.56
N GLY A 78 2.10 7.09 15.74
CA GLY A 78 0.75 6.99 16.30
C GLY A 78 -0.35 6.66 15.28
N GLY A 79 0.00 6.45 14.01
CA GLY A 79 -0.94 6.00 12.98
C GLY A 79 -1.46 4.57 13.21
N ASP A 80 -0.71 3.76 13.97
CA ASP A 80 -1.09 2.42 14.41
C ASP A 80 -2.39 2.42 15.23
N ILE A 81 -2.54 3.36 16.17
CA ILE A 81 -3.75 3.53 16.99
C ILE A 81 -4.94 3.86 16.08
N CYS A 82 -4.76 4.81 15.15
CA CYS A 82 -5.78 5.21 14.18
C CYS A 82 -6.22 4.03 13.29
N LEU A 83 -5.26 3.25 12.81
CA LEU A 83 -5.51 2.08 11.99
C LEU A 83 -6.24 0.98 12.78
N HIS A 84 -5.84 0.73 14.03
CA HIS A 84 -6.53 -0.22 14.90
C HIS A 84 -7.99 0.23 15.19
N SER A 85 -8.22 1.52 15.45
CA SER A 85 -9.56 2.09 15.59
C SER A 85 -10.41 1.89 14.32
N TYR A 86 -9.84 2.09 13.13
CA TYR A 86 -10.53 1.81 11.87
C TYR A 86 -10.92 0.34 11.73
N LEU A 87 -9.99 -0.58 12.02
CA LEU A 87 -10.21 -2.02 11.89
C LEU A 87 -11.25 -2.54 12.89
N SER A 88 -11.33 -1.94 14.07
CA SER A 88 -12.31 -2.24 15.12
C SER A 88 -13.64 -1.50 14.97
N GLY A 89 -13.76 -0.59 13.99
CA GLY A 89 -14.97 0.22 13.78
C GLY A 89 -15.19 1.31 14.84
N GLN A 90 -14.14 1.73 15.56
CA GLN A 90 -14.18 2.82 16.53
C GLN A 90 -14.03 4.20 15.86
N LEU A 91 -14.26 5.25 16.64
CA LEU A 91 -14.08 6.63 16.19
C LEU A 91 -12.60 6.91 15.86
N ILE A 92 -12.40 7.68 14.78
CA ILE A 92 -11.08 8.00 14.24
C ILE A 92 -10.87 9.50 14.37
N ASP A 93 -9.66 9.91 14.74
CA ASP A 93 -9.27 11.32 14.74
C ASP A 93 -9.24 11.87 13.30
N GLU A 94 -9.97 12.95 13.06
CA GLU A 94 -10.07 13.61 11.76
C GLU A 94 -8.71 14.06 11.23
N SER A 95 -7.77 14.39 12.12
CA SER A 95 -6.42 14.83 11.73
C SER A 95 -5.62 13.77 10.97
N GLN A 96 -5.94 12.48 11.18
CA GLN A 96 -5.23 11.35 10.59
C GLN A 96 -5.97 10.70 9.42
N LEU A 97 -7.19 11.12 9.11
CA LEU A 97 -8.04 10.46 8.10
C LEU A 97 -7.41 10.43 6.70
N SER A 98 -6.76 11.52 6.30
CA SER A 98 -6.09 11.61 4.99
C SER A 98 -4.97 10.59 4.85
N MET A 99 -4.09 10.52 5.86
CA MET A 99 -2.97 9.57 5.89
C MET A 99 -3.45 8.13 6.03
N LEU A 100 -4.49 7.89 6.84
CA LEU A 100 -5.13 6.58 6.93
C LEU A 100 -5.66 6.13 5.57
N ALA A 101 -6.39 7.00 4.84
CA ALA A 101 -6.90 6.67 3.51
C ALA A 101 -5.76 6.32 2.54
N CYS A 102 -4.65 7.06 2.59
CA CYS A 102 -3.45 6.75 1.81
C CYS A 102 -2.89 5.36 2.14
N PHE A 103 -2.77 5.04 3.43
CA PHE A 103 -2.30 3.74 3.91
C PHE A 103 -3.18 2.59 3.41
N LEU A 104 -4.50 2.69 3.62
CA LEU A 104 -5.46 1.65 3.23
C LEU A 104 -5.40 1.37 1.72
N ILE A 105 -5.34 2.43 0.91
CA ILE A 105 -5.30 2.33 -0.55
C ILE A 105 -4.01 1.70 -1.03
N TYR A 106 -2.87 2.21 -0.58
CA TYR A 106 -1.57 1.74 -1.07
C TYR A 106 -1.29 0.29 -0.66
N HIS A 107 -1.74 -0.11 0.53
CA HIS A 107 -1.56 -1.46 1.06
C HIS A 107 -2.68 -2.45 0.68
N SER A 108 -3.74 -2.00 0.01
CA SER A 108 -4.93 -2.83 -0.29
C SER A 108 -5.54 -3.44 0.96
N VAL A 109 -5.62 -2.67 2.05
CA VAL A 109 -6.18 -3.17 3.31
C VAL A 109 -7.68 -3.43 3.12
N PRO A 110 -8.19 -4.64 3.43
CA PRO A 110 -9.60 -4.97 3.30
C PRO A 110 -10.46 -4.16 4.27
N ILE A 111 -11.74 -4.02 3.92
CA ILE A 111 -12.73 -3.30 4.74
C ILE A 111 -13.01 -4.11 6.01
N PRO A 112 -13.25 -3.49 7.19
CA PRO A 112 -13.55 -4.20 8.44
C PRO A 112 -14.61 -5.30 8.32
N GLY A 113 -15.69 -5.09 7.55
CA GLY A 113 -16.70 -6.13 7.31
C GLY A 113 -16.18 -7.38 6.60
N GLN A 114 -15.19 -7.24 5.70
CA GLN A 114 -14.53 -8.37 5.03
C GLN A 114 -13.56 -9.11 5.97
N LEU A 115 -12.96 -8.37 6.90
CA LEU A 115 -12.06 -8.91 7.93
C LEU A 115 -12.83 -9.77 8.95
N LEU A 116 -14.01 -9.28 9.38
CA LEU A 116 -14.93 -10.02 10.25
C LEU A 116 -15.46 -11.29 9.56
N ALA A 117 -15.88 -11.19 8.30
CA ALA A 117 -16.32 -12.34 7.50
C ALA A 117 -15.20 -13.37 7.25
N GLY A 118 -13.94 -12.91 7.26
CA GLY A 118 -12.75 -13.76 7.12
C GLY A 118 -12.34 -14.50 8.40
N GLY A 119 -13.06 -14.32 9.51
CA GLY A 119 -12.81 -15.03 10.77
C GLY A 119 -11.43 -14.71 11.36
N LEU A 120 -11.01 -13.44 11.34
CA LEU A 120 -9.69 -13.03 11.82
C LEU A 120 -9.52 -13.06 13.34
N GLU A 121 -10.63 -13.06 14.10
CA GLU A 121 -10.59 -13.26 15.54
C GLU A 121 -9.92 -14.60 15.89
N GLY A 122 -8.97 -14.56 16.83
CA GLY A 122 -8.27 -15.74 17.32
C GLY A 122 -7.10 -16.25 16.47
N SER A 123 -6.59 -15.46 15.52
CA SER A 123 -5.30 -15.79 14.90
C SER A 123 -4.17 -15.63 15.90
N THR A 124 -3.36 -16.68 16.08
CA THR A 124 -2.24 -16.70 17.05
C THR A 124 -0.87 -16.69 16.38
N SER A 125 -0.83 -16.82 15.06
CA SER A 125 0.41 -16.85 14.29
C SER A 125 0.31 -16.10 12.96
N PHE A 126 1.44 -15.58 12.49
CA PHE A 126 1.53 -14.92 11.19
C PHE A 126 1.17 -15.84 10.01
N SER A 127 1.46 -17.14 10.12
CA SER A 127 1.08 -18.15 9.13
C SER A 127 -0.44 -18.30 8.98
N GLU A 128 -1.18 -18.24 10.08
CA GLU A 128 -2.65 -18.28 10.04
C GLU A 128 -3.20 -17.03 9.38
N LEU A 129 -2.65 -15.85 9.72
CA LEU A 129 -3.01 -14.60 9.06
C LEU A 129 -2.76 -14.68 7.54
N LEU A 130 -1.60 -15.18 7.10
CA LEU A 130 -1.30 -15.34 5.68
C LEU A 130 -2.35 -16.19 4.95
N LEU A 131 -2.80 -17.29 5.57
CA LEU A 131 -3.81 -18.16 4.98
C LEU A 131 -5.19 -17.48 4.91
N LYS A 132 -5.60 -16.79 5.98
CA LYS A 132 -6.87 -16.06 6.04
C LYS A 132 -6.92 -14.86 5.08
N PHE A 133 -5.80 -14.16 4.86
CA PHE A 133 -5.72 -13.00 3.96
C PHE A 133 -5.47 -13.36 2.48
N LYS A 134 -5.07 -14.60 2.17
CA LYS A 134 -4.90 -15.09 0.79
C LYS A 134 -6.14 -14.86 -0.10
N PRO A 135 -7.38 -15.21 0.30
CA PRO A 135 -8.57 -14.95 -0.52
C PRO A 135 -8.85 -13.45 -0.72
N LEU A 136 -8.43 -12.59 0.21
CA LEU A 136 -8.61 -11.14 0.14
C LEU A 136 -7.61 -10.47 -0.82
N LYS A 137 -6.72 -11.24 -1.46
CA LYS A 137 -5.69 -10.78 -2.42
C LYS A 137 -4.79 -9.66 -1.84
N MET A 138 -4.64 -9.62 -0.52
CA MET A 138 -3.81 -8.63 0.14
C MET A 138 -2.32 -8.96 -0.08
N PRO A 139 -1.49 -7.98 -0.48
CA PRO A 139 -0.05 -8.19 -0.60
C PRO A 139 0.59 -8.56 0.75
N VAL A 140 1.48 -9.56 0.77
CA VAL A 140 2.19 -10.00 1.99
C VAL A 140 2.95 -8.85 2.68
N ARG A 141 3.51 -7.92 1.89
CA ARG A 141 4.20 -6.73 2.41
C ARG A 141 3.31 -5.85 3.30
N ALA A 142 2.02 -5.82 3.00
CA ALA A 142 1.05 -5.06 3.77
C ALA A 142 0.67 -5.83 5.02
N LEU A 143 0.50 -7.16 4.91
CA LEU A 143 0.24 -8.01 6.07
C LEU A 143 1.37 -7.96 7.09
N LEU A 144 2.64 -7.88 6.66
CA LEU A 144 3.78 -7.71 7.57
C LEU A 144 3.68 -6.44 8.44
N ARG A 145 3.07 -5.38 7.93
CA ARG A 145 2.83 -4.12 8.67
C ARG A 145 1.62 -4.20 9.58
N LEU A 146 0.62 -4.99 9.20
CA LEU A 146 -0.58 -5.23 10.01
C LEU A 146 -0.39 -6.28 11.10
N ALA A 147 0.54 -7.21 10.93
CA ALA A 147 0.71 -8.33 11.84
C ALA A 147 0.90 -7.91 13.32
N PRO A 148 1.69 -6.87 13.65
CA PRO A 148 1.81 -6.40 15.05
C PRO A 148 0.53 -5.80 15.64
N LEU A 149 -0.46 -5.46 14.80
CA LEU A 149 -1.76 -4.91 15.22
C LEU A 149 -2.85 -5.98 15.32
N LEU A 150 -2.62 -7.15 14.71
CA LEU A 150 -3.59 -8.24 14.60
C LEU A 150 -3.23 -9.46 15.44
N LEU A 151 -1.99 -9.57 15.93
CA LEU A 151 -1.47 -10.62 16.81
C LEU A 151 -1.15 -10.04 18.18
#